data_AF-A0A7S1UPJ7-F1
#
_entry.id   AF-A0A7S1UPJ7-F1
#
_cell.length_a   1.000
_cell.length_b   1.000
_cell.length_c   1.000
_cell.angle_alpha   90.00
_cell.angle_beta   90.00
_cell.angle_gamma   90.00
#
_symmetry.space_group_name_H-M   'P 1'
#
loop_
_entity.id
_entity.type
_entity.pdbx_description
1 polymer ?
#
loop_
_entity_poly.entity_id
_entity_poly.type
_entity_poly.pdbx_seq_one_letter_code
_entity_poly.pdbx_strand_id
1 'polypeptide(L)'
;ESLTPLGYHLAKLPVNVRLGKMLIFGSLFQCLDKALTIAASLSVKSPFVVPSTQQDTSVAKAKHQEFRHERSDFLTFCNVWDAFHSHLEKDNDRGRRFCRSSFLSWNTLIEISDLRKQFLELLCQLGFIRGGQEKKQQLRYKRSDGDPDAWLK
;
A
#
# COMPACT_ATOMS: atom_id res chain seq x y z
N GLU A 1 -18.64 7.17 -29.03
CA GLU A 1 -18.77 6.35 -27.80
C GLU A 1 -18.91 7.28 -26.60
N SER A 2 -19.77 6.95 -25.64
CA SER A 2 -19.95 7.72 -24.40
C SER A 2 -19.27 7.02 -23.22
N LEU A 3 -18.74 7.80 -22.29
CA LEU A 3 -18.05 7.27 -21.13
C LEU A 3 -19.07 6.69 -20.14
N THR A 4 -18.81 5.49 -19.63
CA THR A 4 -19.66 4.89 -18.59
C THR A 4 -19.47 5.63 -17.25
N PRO A 5 -20.43 5.55 -16.30
CA PRO A 5 -20.26 6.15 -14.97
C PRO A 5 -18.95 5.73 -14.28
N LEU A 6 -18.60 4.44 -14.36
CA LEU A 6 -17.30 3.95 -13.87
C LEU A 6 -16.14 4.58 -14.65
N GLY A 7 -16.25 4.68 -15.97
CA GLY A 7 -15.27 5.34 -16.83
C GLY A 7 -15.01 6.80 -16.42
N TYR A 8 -16.04 7.55 -16.01
CA TYR A 8 -15.88 8.92 -15.49
C TYR A 8 -15.01 8.99 -14.24
N HIS A 9 -15.12 8.02 -13.34
CA HIS A 9 -14.25 7.95 -12.16
C HIS A 9 -12.83 7.52 -12.53
N LEU A 10 -12.69 6.53 -13.42
CA LEU A 10 -11.40 6.02 -13.87
C LEU A 10 -10.59 7.07 -14.64
N ALA A 11 -11.24 7.91 -15.45
CA ALA A 11 -10.61 8.99 -16.19
C ALA A 11 -9.96 10.07 -15.29
N LYS A 12 -10.33 10.13 -14.01
CA LYS A 12 -9.77 11.06 -13.02
C LYS A 12 -8.57 10.49 -12.27
N LEU A 13 -8.25 9.21 -12.44
CA LEU A 13 -7.14 8.57 -11.74
C LEU A 13 -5.86 8.62 -12.59
N PRO A 14 -4.73 9.13 -12.07
CA PRO A 14 -3.44 9.13 -12.76
C PRO A 14 -2.75 7.75 -12.67
N VAL A 15 -3.50 6.67 -12.88
CA VAL A 15 -3.02 5.29 -12.74
C VAL A 15 -3.51 4.43 -13.90
N ASN A 16 -2.92 3.25 -14.10
CA ASN A 16 -3.43 2.29 -15.08
C ASN A 16 -4.91 1.97 -14.81
N VAL A 17 -5.75 1.99 -15.85
CA VAL A 17 -7.20 1.78 -15.76
C VAL A 17 -7.60 0.49 -15.02
N ARG A 18 -6.81 -0.59 -15.15
CA ARG A 18 -7.07 -1.87 -14.47
C ARG A 18 -6.84 -1.76 -12.97
N LEU A 19 -5.77 -1.06 -12.57
CA LEU A 19 -5.45 -0.81 -11.15
C LEU A 19 -6.46 0.17 -10.53
N GLY A 20 -6.82 1.23 -11.26
CA GLY A 20 -7.85 2.17 -10.80
C GLY A 20 -9.19 1.48 -10.56
N LYS A 21 -9.58 0.57 -11.46
CA LYS A 21 -10.80 -0.24 -11.30
C LYS A 21 -10.70 -1.16 -10.08
N MET A 22 -9.57 -1.83 -9.87
CA MET A 22 -9.32 -2.66 -8.70
C MET A 22 -9.45 -1.88 -7.39
N LEU A 23 -8.87 -0.67 -7.32
CA LEU A 23 -8.90 0.19 -6.15
C LEU A 23 -10.31 0.70 -5.82
N ILE A 24 -11.08 1.10 -6.85
CA ILE A 24 -12.49 1.48 -6.69
C ILE A 24 -13.30 0.30 -6.16
N PHE A 25 -13.21 -0.88 -6.77
CA PHE A 25 -13.94 -2.07 -6.29
C PHE A 25 -13.46 -2.54 -4.92
N GLY A 26 -12.16 -2.43 -4.61
CA GLY A 26 -11.62 -2.75 -3.30
C GLY A 26 -12.22 -1.86 -2.20
N SER A 27 -12.47 -0.59 -2.52
CA SER A 27 -13.18 0.35 -1.62
C SER A 27 -14.65 -0.08 -1.41
N LEU A 28 -15.33 -0.44 -2.50
CA LEU A 28 -16.75 -0.85 -2.45
C LEU A 28 -16.96 -2.18 -1.72
N PHE A 29 -16.07 -3.15 -1.94
CA PHE A 29 -16.15 -4.50 -1.34
C PHE A 29 -15.41 -4.63 0.00
N GLN A 30 -14.98 -3.52 0.59
CA GLN A 30 -14.34 -3.48 1.92
C GLN A 30 -13.06 -4.34 2.00
N CYS A 31 -12.33 -4.48 0.90
CA CYS A 31 -11.06 -5.19 0.83
C CYS A 31 -9.91 -4.27 0.37
N LEU A 32 -10.03 -2.97 0.65
CA LEU A 32 -9.12 -1.94 0.15
C LEU A 32 -7.67 -2.16 0.58
N ASP A 33 -7.42 -2.60 1.82
CA ASP A 33 -6.05 -2.84 2.28
C ASP A 33 -5.28 -3.79 1.34
N LYS A 34 -5.88 -4.92 0.98
CA LYS A 34 -5.25 -5.91 0.09
C LYS A 34 -5.21 -5.40 -1.34
N ALA A 35 -6.25 -4.71 -1.81
CA ALA A 35 -6.25 -4.07 -3.12
C ALA A 35 -5.12 -3.04 -3.27
N LEU A 36 -4.84 -2.25 -2.23
CA LEU A 36 -3.73 -1.30 -2.20
C LEU A 36 -2.39 -2.01 -2.31
N THR A 37 -2.18 -3.12 -1.58
CA THR A 37 -0.92 -3.90 -1.69
C THR A 37 -0.75 -4.45 -3.09
N ILE A 38 -1.79 -5.06 -3.65
CA ILE A 38 -1.71 -5.68 -4.98
C ILE A 38 -1.47 -4.62 -6.04
N ALA A 39 -2.23 -3.52 -6.03
CA ALA A 39 -2.06 -2.43 -6.98
C ALA A 39 -0.65 -1.83 -6.89
N ALA A 40 -0.14 -1.55 -5.69
CA ALA A 40 1.19 -0.98 -5.49
C ALA A 40 2.29 -1.96 -5.93
N SER A 41 2.17 -3.24 -5.59
CA SER A 41 3.14 -4.28 -5.97
C SER A 41 3.20 -4.47 -7.48
N LEU A 42 2.08 -4.30 -8.19
CA LEU A 42 2.02 -4.37 -9.66
C LEU A 42 2.48 -3.10 -10.37
N SER A 43 2.62 -1.99 -9.63
CA SER A 43 3.12 -0.72 -10.17
C SER A 43 4.64 -0.60 -10.09
N VAL A 44 5.32 -1.51 -9.38
CA VAL A 44 6.77 -1.52 -9.21
C VAL A 44 7.38 -2.86 -9.62
N LYS A 45 8.70 -2.94 -9.62
CA LYS A 45 9.40 -4.23 -9.77
C LYS A 45 9.14 -5.15 -8.57
N SER A 46 9.32 -6.46 -8.77
CA SER A 46 9.19 -7.44 -7.69
C SER A 46 10.11 -7.12 -6.49
N PRO A 47 9.61 -7.21 -5.25
CA PRO A 47 10.42 -7.04 -4.04
C PRO A 47 11.32 -8.25 -3.76
N PHE A 48 11.09 -9.41 -4.40
CA PHE A 48 11.90 -10.61 -4.21
C PHE A 48 13.28 -10.46 -4.86
N VAL A 49 14.33 -10.64 -4.07
CA VAL A 49 15.73 -10.57 -4.53
C VAL A 49 16.25 -11.98 -4.78
N VAL A 50 16.85 -12.18 -5.95
CA VAL A 50 17.56 -13.42 -6.27
C VAL A 50 19.06 -13.18 -6.08
N PRO A 51 19.71 -13.85 -5.11
CA PRO A 51 21.16 -13.75 -4.89
C PRO A 51 21.99 -14.27 -6.07
N SER A 52 23.26 -13.88 -6.14
CA SER A 52 24.19 -14.34 -7.17
C SER A 52 24.76 -15.73 -6.91
N THR A 53 24.87 -16.16 -5.65
CA THR A 53 25.41 -17.48 -5.31
C THR A 53 24.32 -18.55 -5.38
N GLN A 54 24.68 -19.76 -5.82
CA GLN A 54 23.73 -20.87 -5.92
C GLN A 54 23.22 -21.32 -4.55
N GLN A 55 24.10 -21.29 -3.54
CA GLN A 55 23.73 -21.60 -2.15
C GLN A 55 22.68 -20.62 -1.64
N ASP A 56 22.92 -19.31 -1.74
CA ASP A 56 21.96 -18.30 -1.26
C ASP A 56 20.67 -18.31 -2.08
N THR A 57 20.73 -18.67 -3.37
CA THR A 57 19.53 -18.84 -4.20
C THR A 57 18.60 -19.93 -3.65
N SER A 58 19.15 -21.06 -3.18
CA SER A 58 18.34 -22.13 -2.59
C SER A 58 17.68 -21.70 -1.28
N VAL A 59 18.42 -20.95 -0.44
CA VAL A 59 17.93 -20.40 0.82
C VAL A 59 16.85 -19.34 0.57
N ALA A 60 17.06 -18.45 -0.41
CA ALA A 60 16.10 -17.45 -0.82
C ALA A 60 14.79 -18.08 -1.30
N LYS A 61 14.85 -19.12 -2.15
CA LYS A 61 13.67 -19.85 -2.61
C LYS A 61 12.89 -20.47 -1.45
N ALA A 62 13.57 -21.12 -0.51
CA ALA A 62 12.93 -21.68 0.68
C ALA A 62 12.25 -20.58 1.52
N LYS A 63 12.91 -19.43 1.70
CA LYS A 63 12.34 -18.28 2.41
C LYS A 63 11.15 -17.67 1.68
N HIS A 64 11.22 -17.50 0.36
CA HIS A 64 10.09 -16.97 -0.42
C HIS A 64 8.88 -17.89 -0.40
N GLN A 65 9.10 -19.21 -0.31
CA GLN A 65 8.04 -20.19 -0.17
C GLN A 65 7.23 -20.02 1.14
N GLU A 66 7.83 -19.47 2.21
CA GLU A 66 7.12 -19.18 3.47
C GLU A 66 6.02 -18.12 3.30
N PHE A 67 6.14 -17.22 2.31
CA PHE A 67 5.11 -16.23 2.01
C PHE A 67 4.07 -16.72 1.01
N ARG A 68 4.32 -17.84 0.34
CA ARG A 68 3.52 -18.29 -0.79
C ARG A 68 2.10 -18.59 -0.35
N HIS A 69 1.15 -17.94 -1.00
CA HIS A 69 -0.24 -18.38 -0.96
C HIS A 69 -0.46 -19.48 -2.00
N GLU A 70 -1.12 -20.57 -1.61
CA GLU A 70 -1.23 -21.79 -2.42
C GLU A 70 -1.85 -21.56 -3.81
N ARG A 71 -2.81 -20.64 -3.89
CA ARG A 71 -3.65 -20.43 -5.08
C ARG A 71 -3.57 -19.03 -5.69
N SER A 72 -2.70 -18.15 -5.21
CA SER A 72 -2.68 -16.75 -5.67
C SER A 72 -1.35 -16.06 -5.44
N ASP A 73 -0.67 -15.69 -6.52
CA ASP A 73 0.56 -14.90 -6.45
C ASP A 73 0.30 -13.48 -5.91
N PHE A 74 -0.89 -12.93 -6.15
CA PHE A 74 -1.27 -11.62 -5.60
C PHE A 74 -1.41 -11.66 -4.08
N LEU A 75 -1.95 -12.74 -3.52
CA LEU A 75 -2.03 -12.90 -2.07
C LEU A 75 -0.66 -13.20 -1.44
N THR A 76 0.27 -13.78 -2.19
CA THR A 76 1.68 -13.87 -1.77
C THR A 76 2.27 -12.47 -1.52
N PHE A 77 2.00 -11.48 -2.38
CA PHE A 77 2.42 -10.09 -2.12
C PHE A 77 1.77 -9.51 -0.87
N CYS A 78 0.50 -9.85 -0.59
CA CYS A 78 -0.16 -9.45 0.64
C CYS A 78 0.51 -10.05 1.88
N ASN A 79 0.87 -11.34 1.85
CA ASN A 79 1.57 -11.99 2.95
C ASN A 79 2.94 -11.35 3.21
N VAL A 80 3.69 -11.04 2.15
CA VAL A 80 4.97 -10.31 2.25
C VAL A 80 4.77 -8.93 2.89
N TRP A 81 3.77 -8.18 2.42
CA TRP A 81 3.47 -6.86 2.94
C TRP A 81 3.09 -6.89 4.42
N ASP A 82 2.18 -7.78 4.82
CA ASP A 82 1.74 -7.89 6.22
C ASP A 82 2.92 -8.26 7.14
N ALA A 83 3.76 -9.20 6.72
CA ALA A 83 4.96 -9.59 7.45
C ALA A 83 5.97 -8.43 7.57
N PHE A 84 6.25 -7.72 6.47
CA PHE A 84 7.12 -6.56 6.47
C PHE A 84 6.59 -5.42 7.35
N HIS A 85 5.31 -5.09 7.19
CA HIS A 85 4.67 -3.99 7.89
C HIS A 85 4.69 -4.19 9.41
N SER A 86 4.40 -5.40 9.89
CA SER A 86 4.46 -5.73 11.33
C SER A 86 5.87 -5.57 11.95
N HIS A 87 6.94 -5.68 11.15
CA HIS A 87 8.30 -5.42 11.60
C HIS A 87 8.64 -3.93 11.54
N LEU A 88 8.21 -3.26 10.46
CA LEU A 88 8.41 -1.84 10.23
C LEU A 88 7.74 -0.98 11.32
N GLU A 89 6.53 -1.33 11.74
CA GLU A 89 5.79 -0.62 12.80
C GLU A 89 6.52 -0.59 14.14
N LYS A 90 7.35 -1.61 14.41
CA LYS A 90 8.11 -1.68 15.66
C LYS A 90 9.32 -0.74 15.62
N ASP A 91 10.08 -0.79 14.53
CA ASP A 91 11.18 0.12 14.23
C ASP A 91 11.75 -0.17 12.83
N ASN A 92 12.37 0.85 12.20
CA ASN A 92 13.00 0.76 10.89
C ASN A 92 14.09 -0.32 10.81
N ASP A 93 14.89 -0.50 11.87
CA ASP A 93 15.97 -1.50 11.82
C ASP A 93 15.43 -2.92 11.82
N ARG A 94 14.28 -3.17 12.46
CA ARG A 94 13.60 -4.47 12.42
C ARG A 94 13.09 -4.77 11.02
N GLY A 95 12.48 -3.80 10.36
CA GLY A 95 12.08 -3.95 8.96
C GLY A 95 13.27 -4.20 8.03
N ARG A 96 14.39 -3.48 8.20
CA ARG A 96 15.62 -3.69 7.42
C ARG A 96 16.20 -5.09 7.63
N ARG A 97 16.24 -5.57 8.88
CA ARG A 97 16.70 -6.93 9.21
C ARG A 97 15.79 -7.98 8.59
N PHE A 98 14.47 -7.80 8.68
CA PHE A 98 13.49 -8.70 8.05
C PHE A 98 13.69 -8.80 6.54
N CYS A 99 13.91 -7.67 5.85
CA CYS A 99 14.17 -7.68 4.42
C CYS A 99 15.43 -8.47 4.07
N ARG A 100 16.52 -8.28 4.84
CA ARG A 100 17.77 -9.02 4.64
C ARG A 100 17.60 -10.52 4.86
N SER A 101 16.96 -10.94 5.96
CA SER A 101 16.77 -12.35 6.28
C SER A 101 15.79 -13.07 5.33
N SER A 102 14.89 -12.31 4.70
CA SER A 102 13.85 -12.85 3.82
C SER A 102 14.15 -12.67 2.33
N PHE A 103 15.35 -12.18 1.98
CA PHE A 103 15.76 -11.89 0.60
C PHE A 103 14.75 -10.98 -0.13
N LEU A 104 14.39 -9.88 0.53
CA LEU A 104 13.49 -8.85 0.02
C LEU A 104 14.21 -7.50 -0.12
N SER A 105 13.81 -6.73 -1.12
CA SER A 105 14.31 -5.38 -1.37
C SER A 105 13.62 -4.38 -0.44
N TRP A 106 14.38 -3.82 0.51
CA TRP A 106 13.90 -2.74 1.38
C TRP A 106 13.36 -1.56 0.56
N ASN A 107 14.12 -1.09 -0.42
CA ASN A 107 13.74 0.08 -1.22
C ASN A 107 12.41 -0.16 -1.95
N THR A 108 12.21 -1.35 -2.51
CA THR A 108 10.97 -1.71 -3.21
C THR A 108 9.79 -1.81 -2.25
N LEU A 109 9.97 -2.35 -1.05
CA LEU A 109 8.90 -2.41 -0.06
C LEU A 109 8.51 -1.03 0.49
N ILE A 110 9.47 -0.11 0.62
CA ILE A 110 9.19 1.29 0.92
C ILE A 110 8.45 1.97 -0.24
N GLU A 111 8.85 1.72 -1.49
CA GLU A 111 8.14 2.23 -2.67
C GLU A 111 6.69 1.73 -2.72
N ILE A 112 6.46 0.44 -2.42
CA ILE A 112 5.11 -0.13 -2.25
C ILE A 112 4.34 0.58 -1.15
N SER A 113 4.98 0.83 0.01
CA SER A 113 4.37 1.58 1.12
C SER A 113 3.91 2.97 0.69
N ASP A 114 4.73 3.68 -0.07
CA ASP A 114 4.42 5.04 -0.48
C ASP A 114 3.35 5.09 -1.58
N LEU A 115 3.37 4.14 -2.52
CA LEU A 115 2.30 4.00 -3.51
C LEU A 115 0.96 3.63 -2.86
N ARG A 116 0.95 2.76 -1.83
CA ARG A 116 -0.26 2.47 -1.05
C ARG A 116 -0.86 3.76 -0.45
N LYS A 117 -0.04 4.64 0.11
CA LYS A 117 -0.49 5.93 0.65
C LYS A 117 -1.04 6.83 -0.46
N GLN A 118 -0.33 6.96 -1.58
CA GLN A 118 -0.77 7.77 -2.72
C GLN A 118 -2.11 7.29 -3.30
N PHE A 119 -2.30 5.98 -3.45
CA PHE A 119 -3.57 5.40 -3.92
C PHE A 119 -4.71 5.64 -2.93
N LEU A 120 -4.45 5.50 -1.62
CA LEU A 120 -5.43 5.81 -0.59
C LEU A 120 -5.84 7.29 -0.63
N GLU A 121 -4.89 8.20 -0.79
CA GLU A 121 -5.14 9.64 -0.91
C GLU A 121 -5.99 9.97 -2.15
N LEU A 122 -5.69 9.36 -3.30
CA LEU A 122 -6.49 9.50 -4.52
C LEU A 122 -7.94 9.04 -4.31
N LEU A 123 -8.14 7.89 -3.66
CA LEU A 123 -9.48 7.40 -3.35
C LEU A 123 -10.24 8.30 -2.38
N CYS A 124 -9.54 8.92 -1.41
CA CYS A 124 -10.12 9.93 -0.53
C CYS A 124 -10.55 11.18 -1.32
N GLN A 125 -9.71 11.66 -2.24
CA GLN A 125 -10.02 12.84 -3.08
C GLN A 125 -11.23 12.61 -3.99
N LEU A 126 -11.40 11.38 -4.49
CA LEU A 126 -12.54 10.98 -5.32
C LEU A 126 -13.81 10.66 -4.51
N GLY A 127 -13.74 10.68 -3.18
CA GLY A 127 -14.89 10.44 -2.31
C GLY A 127 -15.24 8.96 -2.10
N PHE A 128 -14.37 8.03 -2.51
CA PHE A 128 -14.57 6.59 -2.27
C PHE A 128 -14.27 6.20 -0.81
N ILE A 129 -13.46 7.00 -0.09
CA ILE A 129 -13.09 6.75 1.32
C ILE A 129 -13.34 8.01 2.15
N ARG A 130 -14.09 7.86 3.26
CA ARG A 130 -14.53 8.98 4.12
C ARG A 130 -13.47 9.46 5.13
N GLY A 131 -12.40 8.70 5.36
CA GLY A 131 -11.50 8.87 6.51
C GLY A 131 -10.49 10.03 6.50
N GLY A 132 -10.35 10.78 5.40
CA GLY A 132 -9.37 11.89 5.31
C GLY A 132 -9.94 13.30 5.50
N GLN A 133 -11.25 13.48 5.28
CA GLN A 133 -11.89 14.79 5.28
C GLN A 133 -12.30 15.21 6.70
N GLU A 134 -12.75 14.29 7.55
CA GLU A 134 -13.22 14.59 8.91
C GLU A 134 -12.12 15.20 9.81
N LYS A 135 -10.87 14.70 9.72
CA LYS A 135 -9.73 15.28 10.47
C LYS A 135 -9.34 16.67 9.97
N LYS A 136 -9.39 16.93 8.65
CA LYS A 136 -9.13 18.27 8.09
C LYS A 136 -10.27 19.25 8.40
N GLN A 137 -11.52 18.77 8.44
CA GLN A 137 -12.69 19.55 8.83
C GLN A 137 -12.65 19.93 10.32
N GLN A 138 -12.28 18.98 11.20
CA GLN A 138 -12.12 19.23 12.64
C GLN A 138 -10.94 20.17 12.96
N LEU A 139 -9.83 20.10 12.21
CA LEU A 139 -8.71 21.04 12.34
C LEU A 139 -9.04 22.44 11.79
N ARG A 140 -9.86 22.55 10.73
CA ARG A 140 -10.38 23.83 10.25
C ARG A 140 -11.40 24.44 11.22
N TYR A 141 -12.27 23.61 11.80
CA TYR A 141 -13.26 24.03 12.79
C TYR A 141 -12.61 24.54 14.09
N LYS A 142 -11.54 23.88 14.57
CA LYS A 142 -10.76 24.36 15.73
C LYS A 142 -9.96 25.65 15.49
N ARG A 143 -9.73 26.06 14.24
CA ARG A 143 -9.07 27.35 13.91
C ARG A 143 -10.05 28.52 13.86
N SER A 144 -11.35 28.25 13.70
CA SER A 144 -12.38 29.28 13.61
C SER A 144 -13.00 29.67 14.96
N ASP A 145 -12.93 28.79 15.96
CA ASP A 145 -13.46 29.06 17.31
C ASP A 145 -12.30 29.27 18.32
N GLY A 146 -11.91 30.54 18.47
CA GLY A 146 -11.33 31.17 19.66
C GLY A 146 -10.30 30.43 20.54
N ASP A 147 -9.02 30.73 20.33
CA ASP A 147 -7.98 31.10 21.32
C ASP A 147 -6.59 30.82 20.70
N PRO A 148 -5.78 31.84 20.33
CA PRO A 148 -4.49 31.67 19.68
C PRO A 148 -3.45 30.87 20.49
N ASP A 149 -3.59 30.78 21.81
CA ASP A 149 -2.53 30.27 22.71
C ASP A 149 -2.92 29.01 23.50
N ALA A 150 -3.98 28.31 23.08
CA ALA A 150 -4.45 27.09 23.74
C ALA A 150 -3.45 25.91 23.74
N TRP A 151 -2.29 26.02 23.09
CA TRP A 151 -1.23 25.02 23.06
C TRP A 151 -0.16 25.20 24.16
N LEU A 152 -0.26 26.26 24.97
CA LEU A 152 0.67 26.57 26.08
C LEU A 152 0.21 26.10 27.46
N LYS A 153 -0.83 25.26 27.56
CA LYS A 153 -1.27 24.64 28.82
C LYS A 153 -1.35 23.12 28.69
#